data_AF-A0A4P1QUY5-F1
#
_entry.id   AF-A0A4P1QUY5-F1
#
_cell.length_a   1.000
_cell.length_b   1.000
_cell.length_c   1.000
_cell.angle_alpha   90.00
_cell.angle_beta   90.00
_cell.angle_gamma   90.00
#
_symmetry.space_group_name_H-M   'P 1'
#
loop_
_entity.id
_entity.type
_entity.pdbx_description
1 polymer ?
#
loop_
_entity_poly.entity_id
_entity_poly.type
_entity_poly.pdbx_seq_one_letter_code
_entity_poly.pdbx_strand_id
1 'polypeptide(L)'
;MIKTVMRHSGILYGLNSCIAPNINLLREEGVPESHIVQFVEYYPRSLKASPERFKETVEEVKKLEFNPLKKRFVVAIHVKRCISGSTWERKEGIYRRWGWTDDDFQAAFRLHPFCMSMADSKIEAVMEFLVNKLGFESAVIAQHPVLLTLSLEKRIIPRGSVVLALLSKGLVENLNLSPIFKTVEKVFLDKFVYCHEKKEADELLKLYQAKLALAG
;
A
#
# COMPACT_ATOMS: atom_id res chain seq x y z
N MET A 1 -24.66 1.34 -2.22
CA MET A 1 -25.27 2.60 -2.76
C MET A 1 -25.89 3.53 -1.71
N ILE A 2 -26.96 3.17 -0.98
CA ILE A 2 -27.64 4.09 -0.02
C ILE A 2 -26.69 4.60 1.09
N LYS A 3 -25.84 3.73 1.66
CA LYS A 3 -24.82 4.13 2.64
C LYS A 3 -23.75 5.08 2.09
N THR A 4 -23.47 5.01 0.79
CA THR A 4 -22.47 5.86 0.09
C THR A 4 -23.02 7.26 -0.15
N VAL A 5 -24.29 7.35 -0.54
CA VAL A 5 -25.03 8.62 -0.71
C VAL A 5 -25.12 9.38 0.61
N MET A 6 -25.34 8.68 1.73
CA MET A 6 -25.39 9.31 3.06
C MET A 6 -24.02 9.81 3.57
N ARG A 7 -22.91 9.20 3.18
CA ARG A 7 -21.55 9.62 3.60
C ARG A 7 -20.94 10.74 2.75
N HIS A 8 -21.46 10.95 1.54
CA HIS A 8 -20.91 11.90 0.59
C HIS A 8 -22.04 12.57 -0.21
N SER A 9 -22.80 13.46 0.44
CA SER A 9 -23.93 14.19 -0.15
C SER A 9 -23.60 14.91 -1.46
N GLY A 10 -22.33 15.31 -1.65
CA GLY A 10 -21.86 15.92 -2.89
C GLY A 10 -21.92 15.00 -4.12
N ILE A 11 -22.10 13.67 -3.99
CA ILE A 11 -22.25 12.72 -5.13
C ILE A 11 -23.54 13.01 -5.90
N LEU A 12 -24.56 13.57 -5.25
CA LEU A 12 -25.82 13.95 -5.88
C LEU A 12 -25.60 15.07 -6.92
N TYR A 13 -24.63 15.96 -6.68
CA TYR A 13 -24.18 16.97 -7.63
C TYR A 13 -23.18 16.34 -8.63
N GLY A 14 -23.57 16.27 -9.91
CA GLY A 14 -22.75 15.70 -10.99
C GLY A 14 -23.02 14.24 -11.31
N LEU A 15 -24.10 13.66 -10.78
CA LEU A 15 -24.50 12.28 -11.02
C LEU A 15 -24.66 11.97 -12.52
N ASN A 16 -25.40 12.82 -13.23
CA ASN A 16 -25.70 12.63 -14.65
C ASN A 16 -24.61 13.17 -15.59
N SER A 17 -23.89 14.23 -15.18
CA SER A 17 -22.91 14.89 -16.05
C SER A 17 -21.51 14.30 -15.99
N CYS A 18 -21.13 13.67 -14.87
CA CYS A 18 -19.78 13.12 -14.67
C CYS A 18 -19.82 11.64 -14.28
N ILE A 19 -20.61 11.28 -13.27
CA ILE A 19 -20.53 9.94 -12.66
C ILE A 19 -21.06 8.86 -13.61
N ALA A 20 -22.25 9.04 -14.19
CA ALA A 20 -22.83 8.05 -15.10
C ALA A 20 -21.97 7.80 -16.35
N PRO A 21 -21.45 8.82 -17.08
CA PRO A 21 -20.50 8.60 -18.16
C PRO A 21 -19.24 7.84 -17.74
N ASN A 22 -18.66 8.19 -16.58
CA ASN A 22 -17.45 7.53 -16.09
C ASN A 22 -17.69 6.06 -15.71
N ILE A 23 -18.85 5.73 -15.15
CA ILE A 23 -19.26 4.36 -14.88
C ILE A 23 -19.46 3.58 -16.19
N ASN A 24 -20.10 4.19 -17.19
CA ASN A 24 -20.31 3.55 -18.49
C ASN A 24 -18.98 3.26 -19.19
N LEU A 25 -18.02 4.20 -19.15
CA LEU A 25 -16.68 3.95 -19.66
C LEU A 25 -16.02 2.74 -18.97
N LEU A 26 -16.13 2.61 -17.65
CA LEU A 26 -15.58 1.43 -16.96
C LEU A 26 -16.23 0.12 -17.43
N ARG A 27 -17.53 0.14 -17.76
CA ARG A 27 -18.22 -1.04 -18.32
C ARG A 27 -17.75 -1.35 -19.74
N GLU A 28 -17.59 -0.33 -20.58
CA GLU A 28 -17.07 -0.46 -21.94
C GLU A 28 -15.64 -1.04 -21.94
N GLU A 29 -14.82 -0.66 -20.95
CA GLU A 29 -13.48 -1.21 -20.72
C GLU A 29 -13.49 -2.62 -20.08
N GLY A 30 -14.68 -3.21 -19.87
CA GLY A 30 -14.83 -4.57 -19.38
C GLY A 30 -14.63 -4.74 -17.87
N VAL A 31 -14.66 -3.67 -17.08
CA VAL A 31 -14.54 -3.76 -15.62
C VAL A 31 -15.75 -4.49 -15.03
N PRO A 32 -15.56 -5.56 -14.23
CA PRO A 32 -16.67 -6.28 -13.61
C PRO A 32 -17.54 -5.38 -12.73
N GLU A 33 -18.87 -5.52 -12.80
CA GLU A 33 -19.81 -4.66 -12.05
C GLU A 33 -19.54 -4.69 -10.54
N SER A 34 -19.08 -5.82 -9.99
CA SER A 34 -18.70 -5.92 -8.57
C SER A 34 -17.52 -5.01 -8.20
N HIS A 35 -16.55 -4.81 -9.10
CA HIS A 35 -15.44 -3.87 -8.90
C HIS A 35 -15.90 -2.43 -9.09
N ILE A 36 -16.81 -2.15 -10.03
CA ILE A 36 -17.42 -0.82 -10.23
C ILE A 36 -18.19 -0.41 -8.97
N VAL A 37 -19.03 -1.29 -8.42
CA VAL A 37 -19.77 -1.03 -7.18
C VAL A 37 -18.81 -0.71 -6.05
N GLN A 38 -17.75 -1.51 -5.85
CA GLN A 38 -16.73 -1.20 -4.84
C GLN A 38 -16.04 0.15 -5.10
N PHE A 39 -15.75 0.48 -6.35
CA PHE A 39 -15.13 1.76 -6.70
C PHE A 39 -16.04 2.95 -6.34
N VAL A 40 -17.34 2.86 -6.65
CA VAL A 40 -18.33 3.86 -6.26
C VAL A 40 -18.44 3.97 -4.73
N GLU A 41 -18.41 2.85 -4.02
CA GLU A 41 -18.59 2.82 -2.57
C GLU A 41 -17.39 3.37 -1.80
N TYR A 42 -16.17 3.04 -2.23
CA TYR A 42 -14.94 3.43 -1.53
C TYR A 42 -14.31 4.71 -2.07
N TYR A 43 -14.47 5.01 -3.36
CA TYR A 43 -13.77 6.12 -4.04
C TYR A 43 -14.71 7.01 -4.87
N PRO A 44 -15.88 7.43 -4.35
CA PRO A 44 -16.88 8.14 -5.14
C PRO A 44 -16.40 9.47 -5.73
N ARG A 45 -15.41 10.12 -5.10
CA ARG A 45 -14.83 11.38 -5.59
C ARG A 45 -14.05 11.20 -6.88
N SER A 46 -13.48 10.03 -7.12
CA SER A 46 -12.72 9.75 -8.36
C SER A 46 -13.63 9.76 -9.60
N LEU A 47 -14.92 9.48 -9.43
CA LEU A 47 -15.92 9.51 -10.49
C LEU A 47 -16.48 10.90 -10.81
N LYS A 48 -16.11 11.93 -10.05
CA LYS A 48 -16.56 13.31 -10.30
C LYS A 48 -15.73 14.07 -11.32
N ALA A 49 -14.64 13.47 -11.80
CA ALA A 49 -13.86 14.03 -12.91
C ALA A 49 -14.76 14.20 -14.14
N SER A 50 -14.47 15.20 -14.98
CA SER A 50 -15.13 15.28 -16.29
C SER A 50 -14.85 14.00 -17.09
N PRO A 51 -15.76 13.57 -17.99
CA PRO A 51 -15.58 12.36 -18.77
C PRO A 51 -14.25 12.30 -19.52
N GLU A 52 -13.79 13.43 -20.06
CA GLU A 52 -12.53 13.55 -20.80
C GLU A 52 -11.33 13.24 -19.89
N ARG A 53 -11.27 13.92 -18.74
CA ARG A 53 -10.19 13.73 -17.77
C ARG A 53 -10.19 12.33 -17.16
N PHE A 54 -11.37 11.75 -16.97
CA PHE A 54 -11.49 10.39 -16.46
C PHE A 54 -10.99 9.38 -17.51
N LYS A 55 -11.38 9.56 -18.78
CA LYS A 55 -10.89 8.75 -19.91
C LYS A 55 -9.37 8.82 -20.06
N GLU A 56 -8.78 10.00 -19.98
CA GLU A 56 -7.31 10.15 -19.98
C GLU A 56 -6.65 9.30 -18.87
N THR A 57 -7.20 9.33 -17.66
CA THR A 57 -6.68 8.52 -16.55
C THR A 57 -6.84 7.01 -16.79
N VAL A 58 -7.97 6.58 -17.38
CA VAL A 58 -8.20 5.18 -17.75
C VAL A 58 -7.15 4.73 -18.77
N GLU A 59 -6.87 5.55 -19.80
CA GLU A 59 -5.85 5.25 -20.81
C GLU A 59 -4.43 5.21 -20.22
N GLU A 60 -4.09 6.12 -19.30
CA GLU A 60 -2.82 6.05 -18.56
C GLU A 60 -2.68 4.76 -17.76
N VAL A 61 -3.73 4.33 -17.07
CA VAL A 61 -3.72 3.07 -16.30
C VAL A 61 -3.62 1.85 -17.21
N LYS A 62 -4.23 1.88 -18.40
CA LYS A 62 -4.09 0.83 -19.42
C LYS A 62 -2.66 0.76 -19.98
N LYS A 63 -2.01 1.91 -20.23
CA LYS A 63 -0.60 1.97 -20.64
C LYS A 63 0.37 1.38 -19.61
N LEU A 64 -0.01 1.41 -18.33
CA LEU A 64 0.73 0.74 -17.24
C LEU A 64 0.41 -0.76 -17.12
N GLU A 65 -0.32 -1.32 -18.10
CA GLU A 65 -0.63 -2.75 -18.23
C GLU A 65 -1.51 -3.32 -17.10
N PHE A 66 -2.36 -2.49 -16.50
CA PHE A 66 -3.36 -3.00 -15.56
C PHE A 66 -4.48 -3.75 -16.29
N ASN A 67 -4.83 -4.93 -15.78
CA ASN A 67 -5.95 -5.71 -16.28
C ASN A 67 -7.30 -5.17 -15.74
N PRO A 68 -8.23 -4.70 -16.60
CA PRO A 68 -9.56 -4.19 -16.20
C PRO A 68 -10.41 -5.18 -15.40
N LEU A 69 -10.18 -6.49 -15.58
CA LEU A 69 -10.88 -7.55 -14.85
C LEU A 69 -10.49 -7.63 -13.37
N LYS A 70 -9.40 -6.98 -12.95
CA LYS A 70 -8.91 -7.03 -11.56
C LYS A 70 -9.28 -5.75 -10.83
N LYS A 71 -9.67 -5.89 -9.56
CA LYS A 71 -9.94 -4.75 -8.64
C LYS A 71 -8.83 -3.69 -8.64
N ARG A 72 -7.57 -4.09 -8.82
CA ARG A 72 -6.44 -3.16 -8.83
C ARG A 72 -6.52 -2.10 -9.92
N PHE A 73 -7.21 -2.38 -11.04
CA PHE A 73 -7.45 -1.41 -12.11
C PHE A 73 -8.16 -0.16 -11.60
N VAL A 74 -9.32 -0.34 -10.95
CA VAL A 74 -10.08 0.79 -10.40
C VAL A 74 -9.36 1.46 -9.22
N VAL A 75 -8.57 0.72 -8.44
CA VAL A 75 -7.71 1.31 -7.40
C VAL A 75 -6.59 2.17 -8.01
N ALA A 76 -5.98 1.75 -9.12
CA ALA A 76 -4.96 2.54 -9.81
C ALA A 76 -5.54 3.83 -10.38
N ILE A 77 -6.74 3.77 -10.97
CA ILE A 77 -7.48 4.96 -11.40
C ILE A 77 -7.68 5.90 -10.20
N HIS A 78 -8.17 5.40 -9.06
CA HIS A 78 -8.31 6.23 -7.86
C HIS A 78 -7.01 6.95 -7.49
N VAL A 79 -5.90 6.20 -7.37
CA VAL A 79 -4.61 6.77 -6.97
C VAL A 79 -4.13 7.82 -7.96
N LYS A 80 -4.17 7.52 -9.27
CA LYS A 80 -3.79 8.47 -10.33
C LYS A 80 -4.63 9.74 -10.31
N ARG A 81 -5.92 9.65 -9.98
CA ARG A 81 -6.79 10.83 -9.79
C ARG A 81 -6.47 11.65 -8.56
N CYS A 82 -5.85 11.06 -7.54
CA CYS A 82 -5.58 11.71 -6.26
C CYS A 82 -4.23 12.42 -6.19
N ILE A 83 -3.32 12.18 -7.13
CA ILE A 83 -1.99 12.79 -7.14
C ILE A 83 -1.72 13.53 -8.46
N SER A 84 -1.04 14.67 -8.39
CA SER A 84 -0.63 15.42 -9.58
C SER A 84 0.52 14.72 -10.31
N GLY A 85 0.75 15.08 -11.58
CA GLY A 85 1.95 14.64 -12.33
C GLY A 85 3.25 15.01 -11.61
N SER A 86 3.34 16.23 -11.08
CA SER A 86 4.51 16.65 -10.27
C SER A 86 4.70 15.81 -9.00
N THR A 87 3.61 15.38 -8.35
CA THR A 87 3.70 14.48 -7.18
C THR A 87 4.15 13.09 -7.61
N TRP A 88 3.67 12.61 -8.76
CA TRP A 88 4.08 11.33 -9.34
C TRP A 88 5.59 11.30 -9.60
N GLU A 89 6.10 12.24 -10.40
CA GLU A 89 7.51 12.34 -10.77
C GLU A 89 8.41 12.46 -9.54
N ARG A 90 8.01 13.29 -8.58
CA ARG A 90 8.75 13.46 -7.33
C ARG A 90 8.81 12.17 -6.50
N LYS A 91 7.74 11.38 -6.47
CA LYS A 91 7.70 10.08 -5.77
C LYS A 91 8.49 9.00 -6.48
N GLU A 92 8.39 8.95 -7.81
CA GLU A 92 9.24 8.10 -8.63
C GLU A 92 10.73 8.39 -8.36
N GLY A 93 11.09 9.67 -8.27
CA GLY A 93 12.43 10.10 -7.87
C GLY A 93 12.85 9.67 -6.46
N ILE A 94 11.92 9.55 -5.50
CA ILE A 94 12.22 8.98 -4.18
C ILE A 94 12.59 7.50 -4.34
N TYR A 95 11.77 6.70 -5.00
CA TYR A 95 12.05 5.27 -5.19
C TYR A 95 13.33 5.02 -5.99
N ARG A 96 13.62 5.85 -7.00
CA ARG A 96 14.86 5.79 -7.77
C ARG A 96 16.09 6.05 -6.90
N ARG A 97 16.03 6.97 -5.92
CA ARG A 97 17.14 7.17 -4.95
C ARG A 97 17.35 5.95 -4.05
N TRP A 98 16.30 5.18 -3.80
CA TRP A 98 16.39 3.88 -3.13
C TRP A 98 16.82 2.75 -4.07
N GLY A 99 17.19 3.05 -5.32
CA GLY A 99 17.71 2.06 -6.28
C GLY A 99 16.65 1.29 -7.05
N TRP A 100 15.37 1.70 -7.03
CA TRP A 100 14.37 1.08 -7.90
C TRP A 100 14.60 1.51 -9.35
N THR A 101 14.54 0.53 -10.26
CA THR A 101 14.43 0.79 -11.69
C THR A 101 13.01 1.25 -12.05
N ASP A 102 12.82 1.76 -13.27
CA ASP A 102 11.49 2.11 -13.76
C ASP A 102 10.58 0.86 -13.82
N ASP A 103 11.14 -0.31 -14.14
CA ASP A 103 10.41 -1.58 -14.14
C ASP A 103 9.99 -2.01 -12.73
N ASP A 104 10.90 -1.91 -11.75
CA ASP A 104 10.58 -2.18 -10.33
C ASP A 104 9.44 -1.29 -9.86
N PHE A 105 9.51 -0.01 -10.19
CA PHE A 105 8.49 0.96 -9.83
C PHE A 105 7.13 0.64 -10.46
N GLN A 106 7.10 0.36 -11.77
CA GLN A 106 5.86 -0.01 -12.46
C GLN A 106 5.27 -1.32 -11.92
N ALA A 107 6.11 -2.32 -11.68
CA ALA A 107 5.69 -3.59 -11.08
C ALA A 107 5.13 -3.39 -9.67
N ALA A 108 5.81 -2.58 -8.84
CA ALA A 108 5.36 -2.24 -7.50
C ALA A 108 4.00 -1.51 -7.51
N PHE A 109 3.83 -0.53 -8.41
CA PHE A 109 2.57 0.18 -8.57
C PHE A 109 1.44 -0.75 -9.03
N ARG A 110 1.70 -1.66 -9.98
CA ARG A 110 0.75 -2.72 -10.40
C ARG A 110 0.37 -3.66 -9.26
N LEU A 111 1.30 -3.98 -8.37
CA LEU A 111 1.06 -4.85 -7.22
C LEU A 111 0.23 -4.15 -6.13
N HIS A 112 0.51 -2.88 -5.85
CA HIS A 112 -0.18 -2.12 -4.79
C HIS A 112 -0.16 -0.61 -5.06
N PRO A 113 -1.15 -0.06 -5.80
CA PRO A 113 -1.14 1.35 -6.19
C PRO A 113 -1.03 2.35 -5.03
N PHE A 114 -1.53 1.98 -3.85
CA PHE A 114 -1.47 2.84 -2.66
C PHE A 114 -0.05 3.13 -2.15
N CYS A 115 1.00 2.45 -2.64
CA CYS A 115 2.38 2.87 -2.37
C CYS A 115 2.62 4.34 -2.76
N MET A 116 1.95 4.83 -3.82
CA MET A 116 2.04 6.21 -4.28
C MET A 116 1.16 7.21 -3.51
N SER A 117 0.32 6.74 -2.59
CA SER A 117 -0.57 7.59 -1.78
C SER A 117 0.01 8.00 -0.43
N MET A 118 1.15 7.43 -0.04
CA MET A 118 1.77 7.69 1.27
C MET A 118 2.52 9.03 1.27
N ALA A 119 2.72 9.64 2.44
CA ALA A 119 3.60 10.81 2.55
C ALA A 119 5.04 10.45 2.19
N ASP A 120 5.82 11.41 1.69
CA ASP A 120 7.22 11.16 1.29
C ASP A 120 8.07 10.76 2.49
N SER A 121 7.94 11.50 3.59
CA SER A 121 8.59 11.18 4.86
C SER A 121 8.25 9.78 5.35
N LYS A 122 7.03 9.30 5.08
CA LYS A 122 6.61 7.94 5.42
C LYS A 122 7.34 6.90 4.57
N ILE A 123 7.43 7.12 3.27
CA ILE A 123 8.13 6.23 2.33
C ILE A 123 9.61 6.15 2.75
N GLU A 124 10.27 7.30 2.90
CA GLU A 124 11.67 7.40 3.31
C GLU A 124 11.91 6.69 4.65
N ALA A 125 11.07 6.91 5.66
CA ALA A 125 11.25 6.29 6.98
C ALA A 125 11.03 4.76 6.97
N VAL A 126 10.12 4.25 6.13
CA VAL A 126 9.94 2.79 5.96
C VAL A 126 11.14 2.20 5.23
N MET A 127 11.61 2.83 4.15
CA MET A 127 12.77 2.37 3.40
C MET A 127 14.04 2.38 4.26
N GLU A 128 14.29 3.46 5.00
CA GLU A 128 15.40 3.58 5.95
C GLU A 128 15.41 2.43 6.96
N PHE A 129 14.25 2.09 7.52
CA PHE A 129 14.18 1.02 8.50
C PHE A 129 14.35 -0.38 7.86
N LEU A 130 13.69 -0.65 6.73
CA LEU A 130 13.74 -1.97 6.10
C LEU A 130 15.08 -2.25 5.41
N VAL A 131 15.62 -1.26 4.69
CA VAL A 131 16.84 -1.40 3.91
C VAL A 131 18.07 -1.21 4.79
N ASN A 132 18.19 -0.06 5.46
CA ASN A 132 19.43 0.28 6.16
C ASN A 132 19.53 -0.39 7.54
N LYS A 133 18.42 -0.51 8.28
CA LYS A 133 18.46 -1.14 9.62
C LYS A 133 18.30 -2.66 9.59
N LEU A 134 17.38 -3.18 8.79
CA LEU A 134 17.12 -4.62 8.69
C LEU A 134 17.91 -5.32 7.58
N GLY A 135 18.60 -4.56 6.72
CA GLY A 135 19.47 -5.12 5.69
C GLY A 135 18.74 -5.74 4.50
N PHE A 136 17.45 -5.46 4.30
CA PHE A 136 16.74 -5.97 3.12
C PHE A 136 17.18 -5.23 1.85
N GLU A 137 17.36 -5.95 0.77
CA GLU A 137 17.57 -5.33 -0.53
C GLU A 137 16.34 -4.50 -0.95
N SER A 138 16.59 -3.30 -1.46
CA SER A 138 15.53 -2.39 -1.90
C SER A 138 14.62 -2.99 -2.98
N ALA A 139 15.19 -3.78 -3.90
CA ALA A 139 14.43 -4.49 -4.94
C ALA A 139 13.44 -5.52 -4.35
N VAL A 140 13.78 -6.16 -3.22
CA VAL A 140 12.86 -7.06 -2.51
C VAL A 140 11.69 -6.27 -1.91
N ILE A 141 11.91 -5.01 -1.50
CA ILE A 141 10.82 -4.14 -1.05
C ILE A 141 9.89 -3.77 -2.21
N ALA A 142 10.41 -3.58 -3.43
CA ALA A 142 9.62 -3.31 -4.63
C ALA A 142 8.63 -4.44 -4.96
N GLN A 143 9.00 -5.68 -4.64
CA GLN A 143 8.12 -6.85 -4.78
C GLN A 143 7.06 -6.92 -3.66
N HIS A 144 7.22 -6.14 -2.58
CA HIS A 144 6.34 -6.10 -1.41
C HIS A 144 5.82 -4.67 -1.10
N PRO A 145 5.26 -3.93 -2.07
CA PRO A 145 4.96 -2.49 -1.94
C PRO A 145 3.88 -2.15 -0.90
N VAL A 146 3.09 -3.16 -0.47
CA VAL A 146 2.15 -3.02 0.65
C VAL A 146 2.83 -2.59 1.96
N LEU A 147 4.12 -2.93 2.15
CA LEU A 147 4.87 -2.56 3.35
C LEU A 147 4.94 -1.05 3.57
N LEU A 148 5.00 -0.28 2.49
CA LEU A 148 5.02 1.19 2.51
C LEU A 148 3.74 1.80 3.09
N THR A 149 2.65 1.03 3.07
CA THR A 149 1.34 1.46 3.60
C THR A 149 1.05 0.96 5.01
N LEU A 150 1.92 0.11 5.58
CA LEU A 150 1.77 -0.36 6.96
C LEU A 150 2.17 0.75 7.95
N SER A 151 1.62 0.68 9.17
CA SER A 151 2.08 1.58 10.23
C SER A 151 3.54 1.29 10.55
N LEU A 152 4.35 2.35 10.60
CA LEU A 152 5.78 2.22 10.84
C LEU A 152 5.97 1.98 12.33
N GLU A 153 5.26 2.76 13.13
CA GLU A 153 5.31 2.87 14.58
C GLU A 153 4.60 1.68 15.25
N LYS A 154 3.44 1.26 14.70
CA LYS A 154 2.60 0.21 15.30
C LYS A 154 2.83 -1.19 14.70
N ARG A 155 3.62 -1.30 13.62
CA ARG A 155 3.86 -2.61 12.99
C ARG A 155 5.30 -2.82 12.53
N ILE A 156 5.87 -1.95 11.69
CA ILE A 156 7.20 -2.20 11.12
C ILE A 156 8.29 -2.16 12.21
N ILE A 157 8.36 -1.09 13.00
CA ILE A 157 9.38 -0.91 14.05
C ILE A 157 9.26 -1.97 15.16
N PRO A 158 8.09 -2.23 15.76
CA PRO A 158 7.99 -3.22 16.82
C PRO A 158 8.41 -4.62 16.36
N ARG A 159 7.93 -5.05 15.19
CA ARG A 159 8.24 -6.38 14.66
C ARG A 159 9.69 -6.49 14.17
N GLY A 160 10.19 -5.47 13.51
CA GLY A 160 11.58 -5.41 13.08
C GLY A 160 12.56 -5.37 14.25
N SER A 161 12.20 -4.72 15.36
CA SER A 161 13.06 -4.70 16.56
C SER A 161 13.20 -6.09 17.19
N VAL A 162 12.12 -6.88 17.24
CA VAL A 162 12.17 -8.29 17.65
C VAL A 162 13.10 -9.07 16.73
N VAL A 163 12.93 -8.90 15.41
CA VAL A 163 13.76 -9.60 14.41
C VAL A 163 15.25 -9.22 14.52
N LEU A 164 15.56 -7.93 14.76
CA LEU A 164 16.94 -7.49 14.99
C LEU A 164 17.55 -8.13 16.25
N ALA A 165 16.77 -8.23 17.33
CA ALA A 165 17.24 -8.90 18.54
C ALA A 165 17.52 -10.39 18.28
N LEU A 166 16.64 -11.07 17.55
CA LEU A 166 16.84 -12.46 17.15
C LEU A 166 18.07 -12.64 16.27
N LEU A 167 18.29 -11.77 15.28
CA LEU A 167 19.48 -11.76 14.44
C LEU A 167 20.75 -11.59 15.28
N SER A 168 20.77 -10.63 16.22
CA SER A 168 21.94 -10.39 17.09
C SER A 168 22.27 -11.56 18.01
N LYS A 169 21.28 -12.41 18.31
CA LYS A 169 21.42 -13.63 19.11
C LYS A 169 21.72 -14.87 18.24
N GLY A 170 21.77 -14.74 16.91
CA GLY A 170 21.96 -15.87 15.99
C GLY A 170 20.78 -16.85 15.96
N LEU A 171 19.58 -16.42 16.40
CA LEU A 171 18.38 -17.26 16.47
C LEU A 171 17.61 -17.32 15.15
N VAL A 172 17.93 -16.41 14.21
CA VAL A 172 17.40 -16.35 12.84
C VAL A 172 18.50 -15.88 11.91
N GLU A 173 18.46 -16.29 10.64
CA GLU A 173 19.43 -15.88 9.62
C GLU A 173 18.73 -15.50 8.31
N ASN A 174 17.75 -16.29 7.88
CA ASN A 174 17.02 -16.07 6.62
C ASN A 174 15.70 -15.32 6.87
N LEU A 175 15.72 -14.01 6.73
CA LEU A 175 14.52 -13.19 6.92
C LEU A 175 13.62 -13.17 5.70
N ASN A 176 12.32 -13.37 5.92
CA ASN A 176 11.29 -13.16 4.91
C ASN A 176 10.31 -12.08 5.37
N LEU A 177 10.11 -11.05 4.53
CA LEU A 177 9.23 -9.91 4.83
C LEU A 177 7.78 -10.32 5.12
N SER A 178 7.28 -11.36 4.44
CA SER A 178 5.88 -11.76 4.52
C SER A 178 5.48 -12.25 5.92
N PRO A 179 6.11 -13.29 6.51
CA PRO A 179 5.77 -13.74 7.86
C PRO A 179 6.00 -12.68 8.93
N ILE A 180 6.98 -11.78 8.74
CA ILE A 180 7.29 -10.72 9.69
C ILE A 180 6.19 -9.65 9.65
N PHE A 181 5.89 -9.07 8.48
CA PHE A 181 5.10 -7.83 8.41
C PHE A 181 3.68 -7.99 7.86
N LYS A 182 3.40 -9.05 7.10
CA LYS A 182 2.09 -9.23 6.46
C LYS A 182 1.12 -10.10 7.27
N THR A 183 1.59 -10.77 8.31
CA THR A 183 0.78 -11.63 9.19
C THR A 183 0.02 -10.82 10.25
N VAL A 184 -1.05 -11.41 10.78
CA VAL A 184 -1.74 -10.89 11.97
C VAL A 184 -0.84 -10.99 13.20
N GLU A 185 -1.08 -10.16 14.21
CA GLU A 185 -0.21 -10.05 15.39
C GLU A 185 0.00 -11.38 16.11
N LYS A 186 -1.08 -12.13 16.38
CA LYS A 186 -0.98 -13.45 17.01
C LYS A 186 0.01 -14.36 16.29
N VAL A 187 -0.11 -14.48 14.96
CA VAL A 187 0.77 -15.32 14.14
C VAL A 187 2.22 -14.83 14.17
N PHE A 188 2.43 -13.51 14.23
CA PHE A 188 3.77 -12.96 14.38
C PHE A 188 4.37 -13.34 15.75
N LEU A 189 3.63 -13.13 16.84
CA LEU A 189 4.10 -13.46 18.20
C LEU A 189 4.37 -14.96 18.35
N ASP A 190 3.47 -15.82 17.87
CA ASP A 190 3.65 -17.27 17.93
C ASP A 190 4.93 -17.72 17.18
N LYS A 191 5.24 -17.09 16.04
CA LYS A 191 6.38 -17.48 15.19
C LYS A 191 7.73 -16.89 15.57
N PHE A 192 7.76 -15.71 16.16
CA PHE A 192 9.00 -14.96 16.42
C PHE A 192 9.25 -14.63 17.90
N VAL A 193 8.28 -14.93 18.78
CA VAL A 193 8.39 -14.64 20.21
C VAL A 193 8.18 -15.92 21.01
N TYR A 194 6.99 -16.52 20.93
CA TYR A 194 6.59 -17.66 21.77
C TYR A 194 7.15 -19.01 21.31
N CYS A 195 7.82 -19.06 20.16
CA CYS A 195 8.53 -20.25 19.69
C CYS A 195 9.86 -20.49 20.43
N HIS A 196 10.35 -19.49 21.16
CA HIS A 196 11.59 -19.57 21.93
C HIS A 196 11.31 -19.99 23.38
N GLU A 197 12.38 -20.35 24.11
CA GLU A 197 12.28 -20.66 25.53
C GLU A 197 11.70 -19.49 26.33
N LYS A 198 11.01 -19.82 27.43
CA LYS A 198 10.22 -18.85 28.21
C LYS A 198 10.96 -17.55 28.54
N LYS A 199 12.22 -17.64 28.98
CA LYS A 199 13.04 -16.48 29.33
C LYS A 199 13.25 -15.55 28.12
N GLU A 200 13.60 -16.13 26.97
CA GLU A 200 13.82 -15.40 25.72
C GLU A 200 12.50 -14.79 25.21
N ALA A 201 11.43 -15.58 25.21
CA ALA A 201 10.10 -15.11 24.82
C ALA A 201 9.63 -13.91 25.67
N ASP A 202 9.85 -13.95 26.98
CA ASP A 202 9.51 -12.85 27.89
C ASP A 202 10.33 -11.57 27.58
N GLU A 203 11.61 -11.69 27.24
CA GLU A 203 12.46 -10.56 26.83
C GLU A 203 12.01 -9.95 25.49
N LEU A 204 11.76 -10.79 24.49
CA LEU A 204 11.29 -10.36 23.17
C LEU A 204 9.91 -9.72 23.23
N LEU A 205 9.00 -10.26 24.06
CA LEU A 205 7.67 -9.70 24.27
C LEU A 205 7.75 -8.31 24.93
N LYS A 206 8.59 -8.15 25.95
CA LYS A 206 8.84 -6.84 26.60
C LYS A 206 9.38 -5.83 25.59
N LEU A 207 10.34 -6.23 24.75
CA LEU A 207 10.86 -5.38 23.68
C LEU A 207 9.75 -4.95 22.71
N TYR A 208 8.95 -5.91 22.23
CA TYR A 208 7.84 -5.64 21.32
C TYR A 208 6.84 -4.63 21.91
N GLN A 209 6.42 -4.86 23.15
CA GLN A 209 5.49 -3.98 23.87
C GLN A 209 6.08 -2.60 24.13
N ALA A 210 7.36 -2.51 24.50
CA ALA A 210 8.04 -1.23 24.69
C ALA A 210 8.07 -0.41 23.39
N LYS A 211 8.33 -1.05 22.23
CA LYS A 211 8.29 -0.37 20.92
C LYS A 211 6.88 0.06 20.52
N LEU A 212 5.85 -0.73 20.85
CA LEU A 212 4.46 -0.33 20.63
C LEU A 212 4.04 0.86 21.49
N ALA A 213 4.49 0.92 22.75
CA ALA A 213 4.16 2.01 23.66
C ALA A 213 4.72 3.37 23.20
N LEU A 214 5.85 3.38 22.47
CA LEU A 214 6.43 4.58 21.87
C LEU A 214 5.64 5.11 20.66
N ALA A 215 4.66 4.36 20.16
CA ALA A 215 3.78 4.78 19.06
C ALA A 215 2.52 5.53 19.53
N GLY A 216 2.47 5.89 20.82
CA GLY A 216 1.40 6.63 21.48
C GLY A 216 1.34 8.10 21.08
#